data_AF-A0ABD1GAC4-F1
#
_entry.id   AF-A0ABD1GAC4-F1
#
_cell.length_a   1.000
_cell.length_b   1.000
_cell.length_c   1.000
_cell.angle_alpha   90.00
_cell.angle_beta   90.00
_cell.angle_gamma   90.00
#
_symmetry.space_group_name_H-M   'P 1'
#
loop_
_entity.id
_entity.type
_entity.pdbx_description
1 polymer ?
#
loop_
_entity_poly.entity_id
_entity_poly.type
_entity_poly.pdbx_seq_one_letter_code
_entity_poly.pdbx_strand_id
1 'polypeptide(L)'
;MTDKIDPAQKLYTKMRLWEFPDQYVVEPTDRSSASLLAISRLDGSMNLVDEIPRCTTLRVPKIQTIYGVVGMLKLLAGYLLILTVSLYDIFS
;
A
#
# COMPACT_ATOMS: atom_id res chain seq x y z
N MET A 1 1.71 -14.39 32.60
CA MET A 1 2.37 -13.27 31.90
C MET A 1 1.42 -12.82 30.79
N THR A 2 0.69 -11.75 31.05
CA THR A 2 -0.23 -11.14 30.07
C THR A 2 0.61 -10.27 29.16
N ASP A 3 0.73 -10.70 27.90
CA ASP A 3 1.32 -9.91 26.84
C ASP A 3 0.48 -8.65 26.67
N LYS A 4 0.93 -7.53 27.27
CA LYS A 4 0.35 -6.22 26.99
C LYS A 4 0.77 -5.87 25.58
N ILE A 5 -0.05 -6.25 24.61
CA ILE A 5 0.01 -5.67 23.27
C ILE A 5 -0.24 -4.19 23.46
N ASP A 6 0.84 -3.41 23.37
CA ASP A 6 0.78 -1.97 23.47
C ASP A 6 -0.10 -1.47 22.30
N PRO A 7 -1.23 -0.78 22.55
CA PRO A 7 -2.14 -0.36 21.48
C PRO A 7 -1.47 0.59 20.48
N ALA A 8 -0.32 1.17 20.84
CA ALA A 8 0.55 1.95 19.95
C ALA A 8 1.31 1.10 18.90
N GLN A 9 1.42 -0.22 19.09
CA GLN A 9 2.13 -1.13 18.19
C GLN A 9 1.25 -1.74 17.09
N LYS A 10 -0.05 -1.45 17.06
CA LYS A 10 -0.98 -1.94 16.03
C LYS A 10 -1.25 -0.92 14.93
N LEU A 11 -0.21 -0.18 14.54
CA LEU A 11 -0.11 0.42 13.21
C LEU A 11 0.82 -0.51 12.44
N TYR A 12 0.37 -1.03 11.30
CA TYR A 12 1.16 -1.93 10.46
C TYR A 12 2.61 -1.46 10.38
N THR A 13 3.54 -2.27 10.90
CA THR A 13 4.90 -1.82 11.24
C THR A 13 5.60 -1.22 10.02
N LYS A 14 5.38 -1.79 8.84
CA LYS A 14 5.72 -1.29 7.49
C LYS A 14 4.86 -2.02 6.45
N MET A 15 4.55 -1.35 5.35
CA MET A 15 3.89 -1.93 4.17
C MET A 15 4.73 -1.65 2.91
N ARG A 16 4.53 -2.47 1.88
CA ARG A 16 5.13 -2.31 0.56
C ARG A 16 4.07 -1.85 -0.43
N LEU A 17 4.29 -0.67 -0.99
CA LEU A 17 3.52 -0.17 -2.13
C LEU A 17 4.18 -0.66 -3.41
N TRP A 18 3.45 -1.48 -4.15
CA TRP A 18 3.78 -1.92 -5.49
C TRP A 18 3.10 -1.02 -6.51
N GLU A 19 3.90 -0.35 -7.31
CA GLU A 19 3.44 0.56 -8.34
C GLU A 19 3.43 -0.12 -9.71
N PHE A 20 2.24 -0.49 -10.18
CA PHE A 20 2.00 -0.99 -11.54
C PHE A 20 1.46 0.13 -12.45
N PRO A 21 1.55 -0.01 -13.78
CA PRO A 21 1.04 0.98 -14.73
C PRO A 21 -0.46 1.25 -14.60
N ASP A 22 -1.23 0.24 -14.21
CA ASP A 22 -2.68 0.18 -14.16
C ASP A 22 -3.25 0.23 -12.73
N GLN A 23 -2.44 -0.11 -11.72
CA GLN A 23 -2.88 -0.18 -10.33
C GLN A 23 -1.76 0.06 -9.32
N TYR A 24 -2.15 0.32 -8.08
CA TYR A 24 -1.29 0.27 -6.90
C TYR A 24 -1.68 -0.94 -6.05
N VAL A 25 -0.71 -1.66 -5.49
CA VAL A 25 -0.99 -2.76 -4.55
C VAL A 25 -0.22 -2.54 -3.26
N VAL A 26 -0.93 -2.58 -2.13
CA VAL A 26 -0.34 -2.42 -0.81
C VAL A 26 -0.29 -3.77 -0.13
N GLU A 27 0.93 -4.20 0.18
CA GLU A 27 1.25 -5.46 0.85
C GLU A 27 1.75 -5.19 2.27
N PRO A 28 1.07 -5.70 3.32
CA PRO A 28 1.60 -5.67 4.69
C PRO A 28 2.88 -6.48 4.82
N THR A 29 3.91 -5.94 5.49
CA THR A 29 5.22 -6.64 5.62
C THR A 29 5.27 -7.59 6.83
N ASP A 30 4.31 -7.46 7.75
CA ASP A 30 4.22 -8.13 9.05
C ASP A 30 3.81 -9.61 8.99
N ARG A 31 3.81 -10.22 7.79
CA ARG A 31 3.58 -11.68 7.59
C ARG A 31 2.25 -12.21 8.11
N SER A 32 1.38 -11.34 8.60
CA SER A 32 -0.05 -11.61 8.77
C SER A 32 -0.62 -12.01 7.42
N SER A 33 -1.46 -13.04 7.36
CA SER A 33 -2.22 -13.43 6.16
C SER A 33 -3.31 -12.40 5.81
N ALA A 34 -3.00 -11.11 5.96
CA ALA A 34 -3.87 -10.01 5.65
C ALA A 34 -3.95 -9.85 4.13
N SER A 35 -5.17 -9.69 3.62
CA SER A 35 -5.41 -9.38 2.22
C SER A 35 -4.68 -8.09 1.82
N LEU A 36 -4.20 -8.07 0.59
CA LEU A 36 -3.54 -6.93 -0.03
C LEU A 36 -4.59 -5.93 -0.50
N LEU A 37 -4.28 -4.63 -0.43
CA LEU A 37 -5.16 -3.60 -0.96
C LEU A 37 -4.74 -3.23 -2.39
N ALA A 38 -5.55 -3.57 -3.38
CA ALA A 38 -5.38 -3.17 -4.77
C ALA A 38 -6.23 -1.93 -5.08
N ILE A 39 -5.61 -0.93 -5.71
CA ILE A 39 -6.24 0.34 -6.06
C ILE A 39 -6.05 0.57 -7.56
N SER A 40 -7.15 0.54 -8.30
CA SER A 40 -7.15 0.78 -9.74
C SER A 40 -6.89 2.25 -10.06
N ARG A 41 -5.99 2.53 -11.00
CA ARG A 41 -5.74 3.90 -11.49
C ARG A 41 -6.81 4.37 -12.47
N LEU A 42 -7.55 3.44 -13.08
CA LEU A 42 -8.55 3.74 -14.11
C LEU A 42 -9.80 4.39 -13.51
N ASP A 43 -10.28 3.83 -12.41
CA ASP A 43 -11.55 4.19 -11.79
C ASP A 43 -11.45 4.48 -10.29
N GLY A 44 -10.28 4.28 -9.68
CA GLY A 44 -10.09 4.49 -8.26
C GLY A 44 -10.72 3.39 -7.38
N SER A 45 -11.16 2.27 -7.97
CA SER A 45 -11.73 1.18 -7.18
C SER A 45 -10.69 0.59 -6.22
N MET A 46 -11.14 0.31 -4.99
CA MET A 46 -10.32 -0.30 -3.94
C MET A 46 -10.84 -1.71 -3.66
N ASN A 47 -10.00 -2.71 -3.89
CA ASN A 47 -10.35 -4.11 -3.73
C ASN A 47 -9.33 -4.80 -2.82
N LEU A 48 -9.80 -5.76 -2.03
CA LEU A 48 -8.92 -6.67 -1.30
C LEU A 48 -8.61 -7.86 -2.19
N VAL A 49 -7.33 -8.19 -2.32
CA VAL A 49 -6.84 -9.32 -3.12
C VAL A 49 -5.91 -10.19 -2.28
N ASP A 50 -5.85 -11.48 -2.58
CA ASP A 50 -5.06 -12.42 -1.79
C ASP A 50 -3.62 -12.61 -2.31
N GLU A 51 -3.36 -12.20 -3.56
CA GLU A 51 -2.06 -12.37 -4.20
C GLU A 51 -1.62 -11.11 -4.96
N ILE A 52 -0.30 -10.90 -5.04
CA ILE A 52 0.28 -9.82 -5.82
C ILE A 52 0.05 -10.13 -7.32
N PRO A 53 -0.43 -9.16 -8.12
CA PRO A 53 -0.57 -9.34 -9.57
C PRO A 53 0.74 -9.81 -10.19
N ARG A 54 0.67 -10.77 -11.12
CA ARG A 54 1.86 -11.31 -11.78
C ARG A 54 2.62 -10.19 -12.48
N CYS A 55 3.86 -9.95 -12.05
CA CYS A 55 4.78 -9.06 -12.74
C CYS A 55 5.04 -9.61 -14.15
N THR A 56 4.50 -8.96 -15.18
CA THR A 56 4.90 -9.27 -16.55
C THR A 56 6.33 -8.74 -16.77
N THR A 57 7.16 -9.49 -17.48
CA THR A 57 8.60 -9.20 -17.69
C THR A 57 8.90 -7.86 -18.39
N LEU A 58 7.86 -7.13 -18.80
CA LEU A 58 7.96 -5.91 -19.60
C LEU A 58 8.25 -4.65 -18.76
N ARG A 59 7.95 -4.64 -17.46
CA ARG A 59 8.31 -3.53 -16.55
C ARG A 59 8.36 -4.02 -15.11
N VAL A 60 9.49 -3.75 -14.43
CA VAL A 60 9.62 -4.00 -12.99
C VAL A 60 8.77 -2.98 -12.25
N PRO A 61 7.80 -3.39 -11.40
CA PRO A 61 7.02 -2.45 -10.61
C PRO A 61 7.94 -1.73 -9.61
N LYS A 62 7.71 -0.43 -9.43
CA LYS A 62 8.44 0.33 -8.40
C LYS A 62 7.90 -0.08 -7.04
N ILE A 63 8.79 -0.45 -6.12
CA ILE A 63 8.42 -0.85 -4.76
C ILE A 63 8.85 0.27 -3.81
N GLN A 64 7.91 0.80 -3.03
CA GLN A 64 8.17 1.83 -2.02
C GLN A 64 7.69 1.36 -0.64
N THR A 65 8.37 1.81 0.41
CA THR A 65 7.95 1.52 1.79
C THR A 65 6.98 2.59 2.26
N ILE A 66 5.82 2.17 2.75
CA ILE A 66 4.81 3.04 3.35
C ILE A 66 4.43 2.52 4.74
N TYR A 67 3.81 3.37 5.56
CA TYR A 67 3.37 3.04 6.92
C TYR A 67 1.85 3.01 7.04
N GLY A 68 1.14 3.40 5.98
CA GLY A 68 -0.30 3.32 5.94
C GLY A 68 -0.90 3.98 4.71
N VAL A 69 -2.15 3.60 4.44
CA VAL A 69 -3.02 4.26 3.47
C VAL A 69 -4.04 5.05 4.27
N VAL A 70 -4.06 6.37 4.10
CA VAL A 70 -5.01 7.25 4.78
C VAL A 70 -6.33 7.26 4.02
N GLY A 71 -6.26 7.27 2.69
CA GLY A 71 -7.43 7.26 1.82
C GLY A 71 -7.11 7.67 0.40
N MET A 72 -8.14 7.95 -0.38
CA MET A 72 -8.01 8.42 -1.75
C MET A 72 -9.03 9.53 -2.02
N LEU A 73 -8.58 10.53 -2.78
CA LEU A 73 -9.39 11.66 -3.17
C LEU A 73 -9.63 11.64 -4.68
N LYS A 74 -10.89 11.69 -5.09
CA LYS A 74 -11.27 11.88 -6.49
C LYS A 74 -11.16 13.36 -6.85
N LEU A 75 -10.44 13.65 -7.92
CA LEU A 75 -10.23 14.98 -8.49
C LEU A 75 -10.91 15.07 -9.86
N LEU A 76 -11.05 16.29 -10.38
CA LEU A 76 -11.58 16.52 -11.73
C LEU A 76 -10.76 15.82 -12.83
N ALA A 77 -9.44 15.71 -12.62
CA ALA A 77 -8.50 15.15 -13.60
C ALA A 77 -7.97 13.75 -13.23
N GLY A 78 -8.48 13.10 -12.17
CA GLY A 78 -8.00 11.78 -11.75
C GLY A 78 -8.18 11.49 -10.27
N TYR A 79 -7.27 10.73 -9.69
CA TYR A 79 -7.31 10.29 -8.30
C TYR A 79 -5.98 10.59 -7.60
N LEU A 80 -6.04 10.99 -6.34
CA LEU A 80 -4.88 11.20 -5.49
C LEU A 80 -4.91 10.23 -4.32
N LEU A 81 -3.84 9.45 -4.18
CA LEU A 81 -3.66 8.49 -3.10
C LEU A 81 -2.92 9.15 -1.94
N ILE A 82 -3.49 9.10 -0.74
CA ILE A 82 -2.91 9.70 0.46
C ILE A 82 -2.28 8.60 1.29
N LEU A 83 -0.95 8.65 1.41
CA LEU A 83 -0.12 7.64 2.05
C LEU A 83 0.69 8.23 3.18
N THR A 84 0.98 7.41 4.20
CA THR A 84 1.95 7.74 5.24
C THR A 84 3.31 7.17 4.84
N VAL A 85 4.32 8.02 4.70
CA VAL A 85 5.70 7.63 4.34
C VAL A 85 6.69 8.19 5.37
N SER A 86 7.91 7.65 5.41
CA SER A 86 8.98 8.24 6.23
C SER A 86 9.41 9.58 5.63
N LEU A 87 9.72 10.56 6.48
CA LEU A 87 10.21 11.87 6.04
C LEU A 87 11.46 11.76 5.14
N TYR A 88 12.35 10.81 5.45
CA TYR A 88 13.54 10.51 4.64
C TYR A 88 13.23 10.06 3.21
N ASP A 89 12.09 9.39 2.99
CA ASP A 89 11.68 8.88 1.67
C ASP A 89 11.13 10.01 0.76
N ILE A 90 10.74 11.13 1.35
CA ILE A 90 10.22 12.31 0.62
C ILE A 90 11.37 13.15 0.03
N PHE A 91 12.53 13.19 0.72
CA PHE A 91 13.66 14.05 0.38
C PHE A 91 14.82 13.31 -0.31
N SER A 92 14.68 12.01 -0.58
CA SER A 92 15.68 11.17 -1.26
C SER A 92 15.34 10.95 -2.73
#